data_AF-A0A4S4LT21-F1
#
_entry.id   AF-A0A4S4LT21-F1
#
_cell.length_a   1.000
_cell.length_b   1.000
_cell.length_c   1.000
_cell.angle_alpha   90.00
_cell.angle_beta   90.00
_cell.angle_gamma   90.00
#
_symmetry.space_group_name_H-M   'P 1'
#
loop_
_entity.id
_entity.type
_entity.pdbx_description
1 polymer ?
#
loop_
_entity_poly.entity_id
_entity_poly.type
_entity_poly.pdbx_seq_one_letter_code
_entity_poly.pdbx_strand_id
1 'polypeptide(L)'
;MPAAEVDTAFLVSEILISGKTLYVPKVGLTTEGPRMEFLKVYDPGEDDLKSFPVGVWGIREPTDGWMGEKRMSGQFIALFSFFFFSHQRLDVDRIFWGTAMDAESDSLDVIFLPGIAFDRSMSRLGHGKGYYDRFIASYAALADGRGRKRPLLVALALRQQLLGERQVPFGEHDCRVDVIVTPDEVVGDDSFLKS
;
A
#
# COMPACT_ATOMS: atom_id res chain seq x y z
N MET A 1 8.30 13.76 9.01
CA MET A 1 7.35 13.71 7.87
C MET A 1 7.43 15.02 7.10
N PRO A 2 6.92 15.07 5.85
CA PRO A 2 6.58 16.33 5.18
C PRO A 2 5.66 17.18 6.08
N ALA A 3 5.83 18.49 6.09
CA ALA A 3 5.17 19.41 7.04
C ALA A 3 3.66 19.66 6.77
N ALA A 4 3.00 18.78 6.01
CA ALA A 4 1.61 18.89 5.58
C ALA A 4 0.90 17.52 5.49
N GLU A 5 1.43 16.49 6.15
CA GLU A 5 0.81 15.16 6.26
C GLU A 5 0.40 14.88 7.71
N VAL A 6 -0.60 14.02 7.91
CA VAL A 6 -1.04 13.58 9.25
C VAL A 6 0.06 12.75 9.90
N ASP A 7 0.37 13.02 11.18
CA ASP A 7 1.32 12.18 11.92
C ASP A 7 0.69 10.81 12.24
N THR A 8 1.24 9.77 11.62
CA THR A 8 0.80 8.38 11.78
C THR A 8 1.60 7.61 12.83
N ALA A 9 2.59 8.22 13.52
CA ALA A 9 3.45 7.51 14.47
C ALA A 9 2.62 6.79 15.56
N PHE A 10 1.67 7.48 16.19
CA PHE A 10 0.80 6.89 17.21
C PHE A 10 -0.07 5.75 16.66
N LEU A 11 -0.64 5.92 15.46
CA LEU A 11 -1.43 4.88 14.79
C LEU A 11 -0.59 3.63 14.50
N VAL A 12 0.67 3.82 14.07
CA VAL A 12 1.63 2.74 13.82
C VAL A 12 1.94 1.97 15.10
N SER A 13 2.20 2.65 16.23
CA SER A 13 2.44 2.02 17.53
C SER A 13 1.21 1.22 18.00
N GLU A 14 0.00 1.80 17.93
CA GLU A 14 -1.24 1.12 18.34
C GLU A 14 -1.60 -0.11 17.48
N ILE A 15 -1.32 -0.08 16.17
CA ILE A 15 -1.48 -1.26 15.28
C ILE A 15 -0.59 -2.41 15.76
N LEU A 16 0.67 -2.13 16.08
CA LEU A 16 1.63 -3.13 16.55
C LEU A 16 1.31 -3.63 17.97
N ILE A 17 0.99 -2.73 18.90
CA ILE A 17 0.62 -3.05 20.29
C ILE A 17 -0.66 -3.90 20.34
N SER A 18 -1.64 -3.64 19.46
CA SER A 18 -2.85 -4.44 19.33
C SER A 18 -2.67 -5.77 18.58
N GLY A 19 -1.43 -6.16 18.27
CA GLY A 19 -1.08 -7.45 17.67
C GLY A 19 -1.48 -7.61 16.20
N LYS A 20 -1.74 -6.50 15.49
CA LYS A 20 -2.13 -6.52 14.06
C LYS A 20 -0.89 -6.51 13.18
N THR A 21 -0.97 -7.20 12.03
CA THR A 21 0.11 -7.13 11.03
C THR A 21 0.16 -5.74 10.40
N LEU A 22 1.26 -5.01 10.62
CA LEU A 22 1.55 -3.75 9.93
C LEU A 22 2.44 -4.00 8.70
N TYR A 23 2.10 -3.36 7.59
CA TYR A 23 2.98 -3.21 6.43
C TYR A 23 3.18 -1.72 6.13
N VAL A 24 4.39 -1.35 5.70
CA VAL A 24 4.78 0.04 5.38
C VAL A 24 5.34 0.15 3.96
N PRO A 25 5.07 1.25 3.23
CA PRO A 25 5.48 1.38 1.84
C PRO A 25 7.01 1.56 1.69
N LYS A 26 7.53 1.03 0.59
CA LYS A 26 8.90 1.21 0.08
C LYS A 26 8.85 1.52 -1.41
N VAL A 27 9.67 2.46 -1.89
CA VAL A 27 9.73 2.78 -3.33
C VAL A 27 11.01 2.23 -3.96
N GLY A 28 10.87 1.10 -4.65
CA GLY A 28 11.96 0.47 -5.40
C GLY A 28 12.09 1.02 -6.84
N LEU A 29 13.33 1.11 -7.34
CA LEU A 29 13.59 1.29 -8.76
C LEU A 29 13.63 -0.07 -9.45
N THR A 30 12.85 -0.24 -10.51
CA THR A 30 12.85 -1.44 -11.36
C THR A 30 13.18 -1.10 -12.82
N THR A 31 13.42 -2.10 -13.65
CA THR A 31 13.63 -1.94 -15.10
C THR A 31 12.47 -1.28 -15.83
N GLU A 32 11.26 -1.34 -15.26
CA GLU A 32 10.04 -0.72 -15.79
C GLU A 32 9.73 0.65 -15.13
N GLY A 33 10.65 1.18 -14.32
CA GLY A 33 10.47 2.41 -13.55
C GLY A 33 10.18 2.16 -12.05
N PRO A 34 9.76 3.20 -11.31
CA PRO A 34 9.61 3.10 -9.87
C PRO A 34 8.30 2.41 -9.45
N ARG A 35 8.43 1.33 -8.68
CA ARG A 35 7.33 0.56 -8.09
C ARG A 35 7.24 0.81 -6.58
N MET A 36 6.05 0.64 -6.03
CA MET A 36 5.81 0.69 -4.58
C MET A 36 5.45 -0.71 -4.10
N GLU A 37 6.18 -1.19 -3.09
CA GLU A 37 5.90 -2.42 -2.36
C GLU A 37 5.59 -2.07 -0.90
N PHE A 38 5.05 -3.01 -0.14
CA PHE A 38 4.66 -2.80 1.27
C PHE A 38 5.28 -3.90 2.12
N LEU A 39 6.29 -3.59 2.93
CA LEU A 39 7.04 -4.61 3.69
C LEU A 39 6.56 -4.69 5.15
N LYS A 40 6.53 -5.91 5.69
CA LYS A 40 6.06 -6.19 7.05
C LYS A 40 6.98 -5.60 8.12
N VAL A 41 6.36 -5.02 9.15
CA VAL A 41 7.01 -4.62 10.41
C VAL A 41 6.82 -5.77 11.40
N TYR A 42 7.88 -6.13 12.14
CA TYR A 42 7.93 -7.35 12.95
C TYR A 42 8.00 -7.12 14.46
N ASP A 43 8.47 -5.95 14.90
CA ASP A 43 8.69 -5.67 16.32
C ASP A 43 7.68 -4.63 16.88
N PRO A 44 6.91 -4.97 17.94
CA PRO A 44 6.07 -4.01 18.65
C PRO A 44 6.83 -3.09 19.62
N GLY A 45 8.13 -3.30 19.88
CA GLY A 45 9.00 -2.34 20.58
C GLY A 45 9.38 -1.10 19.75
N GLU A 46 8.96 -1.06 18.49
CA GLU A 46 9.31 -0.08 17.45
C GLU A 46 10.81 -0.04 17.10
N ASP A 47 11.67 -0.92 17.61
CA ASP A 47 13.12 -0.92 17.28
C ASP A 47 13.34 -1.23 15.80
N ASP A 48 12.48 -2.06 15.21
CA ASP A 48 12.37 -2.28 13.76
C ASP A 48 12.14 -0.96 13.00
N LEU A 49 11.09 -0.21 13.37
CA LEU A 49 10.77 1.11 12.79
C LEU A 49 11.88 2.15 13.00
N LYS A 50 12.51 2.14 14.19
CA LYS A 50 13.62 3.03 14.56
C LYS A 50 14.90 2.69 13.81
N SER A 51 15.06 1.46 13.31
CA SER A 51 16.19 1.05 12.47
C SER A 51 16.12 1.57 11.02
N PHE A 52 14.92 1.93 10.53
CA PHE A 52 14.71 2.26 9.12
C PHE A 52 15.60 3.42 8.64
N PRO A 53 16.37 3.23 7.55
CA PRO A 53 17.15 4.31 6.95
C PRO A 53 16.24 5.40 6.38
N VAL A 54 16.78 6.63 6.33
CA VAL A 54 16.11 7.76 5.68
C VAL A 54 16.26 7.61 4.16
N GLY A 55 15.13 7.39 3.48
CA GLY A 55 15.03 7.31 2.02
C GLY A 55 15.10 8.65 1.32
N VAL A 56 14.95 8.63 0.00
CA VAL A 56 15.22 9.75 -0.92
C VAL A 56 14.42 11.02 -0.59
N TRP A 57 13.25 10.88 0.04
CA TRP A 57 12.30 11.96 0.34
C TRP A 57 12.35 12.44 1.80
N GLY A 58 13.35 12.02 2.59
CA GLY A 58 13.40 12.31 4.02
C GLY A 58 12.42 11.46 4.87
N ILE A 59 11.75 10.51 4.23
CA ILE A 59 10.85 9.52 4.86
C ILE A 59 11.68 8.28 5.20
N ARG A 60 11.39 7.64 6.33
CA ARG A 60 12.03 6.37 6.72
C ARG A 60 11.39 5.20 5.97
N GLU A 61 12.19 4.37 5.31
CA GLU A 61 11.73 3.26 4.48
C GLU A 61 12.30 1.91 4.98
N PRO A 62 11.56 0.79 4.86
CA PRO A 62 12.01 -0.50 5.38
C PRO A 62 13.17 -1.11 4.58
N THR A 63 14.13 -1.70 5.29
CA THR A 63 15.14 -2.61 4.75
C THR A 63 14.51 -3.88 4.17
N ASP A 64 15.16 -4.56 3.24
CA ASP A 64 14.64 -5.81 2.63
C ASP A 64 14.63 -7.02 3.59
N GLY A 65 15.28 -6.87 4.74
CA GLY A 65 15.30 -7.86 5.82
C GLY A 65 15.35 -7.24 7.21
N TRP A 66 15.09 -8.06 8.23
CA TRP A 66 15.11 -7.74 9.66
C TRP A 66 15.74 -8.90 10.43
N MET A 67 16.65 -8.61 11.38
CA MET A 67 17.39 -9.62 12.17
C MET A 67 18.07 -10.76 11.36
N GLY A 68 18.36 -10.52 10.07
CA GLY A 68 18.96 -11.51 9.16
C GLY A 68 17.97 -12.22 8.24
N GLU A 69 16.67 -12.19 8.55
CA GLU A 69 15.60 -12.75 7.73
C GLU A 69 15.08 -11.77 6.69
N LYS A 70 14.53 -12.27 5.58
CA LYS A 70 13.87 -11.43 4.55
C LYS A 70 12.49 -10.98 5.02
N ARG A 71 12.11 -9.71 4.77
CA ARG A 71 10.74 -9.25 5.06
C ARG A 71 9.73 -9.86 4.08
N MET A 72 8.58 -10.25 4.62
CA MET A 72 7.36 -10.51 3.86
C MET A 72 6.84 -9.20 3.24
N SER A 73 6.28 -9.28 2.03
CA SER A 73 5.62 -8.16 1.37
C SER A 73 4.11 -8.37 1.29
N GLY A 74 3.33 -7.29 1.41
CA GLY A 74 1.90 -7.23 1.13
C GLY A 74 1.56 -7.28 -0.38
N GLN A 75 2.58 -7.33 -1.25
CA GLN A 75 2.46 -7.67 -2.68
C GLN A 75 3.72 -8.38 -3.19
N PHE A 76 3.59 -9.54 -3.87
CA PHE A 76 4.19 -9.77 -5.20
C PHE A 76 3.67 -11.02 -5.93
N ILE A 77 4.07 -11.17 -7.21
CA ILE A 77 3.93 -12.20 -8.28
C ILE A 77 5.28 -13.03 -8.35
N ALA A 78 5.56 -14.26 -8.82
CA ALA A 78 4.91 -15.29 -9.66
C ALA A 78 5.16 -16.77 -9.15
N LEU A 79 5.30 -17.74 -10.08
CA LEU A 79 5.57 -19.20 -9.96
C LEU A 79 7.09 -19.52 -9.75
N PHE A 80 7.59 -20.71 -9.35
CA PHE A 80 7.29 -22.06 -9.88
C PHE A 80 7.87 -23.20 -9.00
N SER A 81 7.16 -24.32 -8.84
CA SER A 81 7.74 -25.66 -8.50
C SER A 81 6.73 -26.80 -8.62
N PHE A 82 6.52 -27.30 -9.85
CA PHE A 82 6.29 -28.73 -10.10
C PHE A 82 6.64 -29.03 -11.57
N PHE A 83 7.06 -30.27 -11.85
CA PHE A 83 7.52 -30.79 -13.15
C PHE A 83 8.85 -30.27 -13.70
N PHE A 84 9.90 -30.92 -13.20
CA PHE A 84 11.09 -31.22 -14.00
C PHE A 84 10.83 -32.51 -14.80
N PHE A 85 10.31 -32.45 -16.05
CA PHE A 85 10.37 -33.60 -16.97
C PHE A 85 10.21 -33.25 -18.47
N SER A 86 11.21 -33.62 -19.27
CA SER A 86 11.18 -33.94 -20.71
C SER A 86 10.61 -32.93 -21.75
N HIS A 87 11.56 -32.32 -22.48
CA HIS A 87 11.56 -32.08 -23.94
C HIS A 87 10.68 -31.00 -24.62
N GLN A 88 11.43 -30.06 -25.22
CA GLN A 88 11.22 -29.32 -26.48
C GLN A 88 10.59 -27.91 -26.48
N ARG A 89 11.35 -27.02 -27.15
CA ARG A 89 11.04 -25.71 -27.75
C ARG A 89 10.20 -24.73 -26.93
N LEU A 90 10.93 -23.85 -26.24
CA LEU A 90 10.46 -22.55 -25.79
C LEU A 90 10.10 -21.66 -27.00
N ASP A 91 8.96 -20.99 -26.91
CA ASP A 91 8.65 -19.77 -27.66
C ASP A 91 9.15 -18.58 -26.84
N VAL A 92 9.89 -17.65 -27.45
CA VAL A 92 10.87 -16.82 -26.72
C VAL A 92 10.34 -15.43 -26.33
N ASP A 93 9.22 -15.01 -26.90
CA ASP A 93 8.69 -13.63 -26.77
C ASP A 93 7.82 -13.42 -25.50
N ARG A 94 7.79 -14.39 -24.57
CA ARG A 94 7.14 -14.29 -23.25
C ARG A 94 8.13 -14.39 -22.10
N ILE A 95 9.02 -13.40 -22.01
CA ILE A 95 9.90 -13.22 -20.85
C ILE A 95 9.04 -12.86 -19.62
N PHE A 96 8.86 -13.84 -18.72
CA PHE A 96 8.13 -13.64 -17.46
C PHE A 96 8.96 -12.78 -16.50
N TRP A 97 8.47 -11.60 -16.16
CA TRP A 97 9.11 -10.71 -15.19
C TRP A 97 8.96 -11.25 -13.76
N GLY A 98 10.10 -11.54 -13.13
CA GLY A 98 10.16 -12.26 -11.86
C GLY A 98 10.16 -11.38 -10.61
N THR A 99 9.35 -11.80 -9.63
CA THR A 99 9.75 -12.03 -8.23
C THR A 99 8.90 -13.26 -7.78
N ALA A 100 8.67 -13.54 -6.49
CA ALA A 100 7.90 -14.71 -6.02
C ALA A 100 6.58 -14.37 -5.30
N MET A 101 5.56 -15.22 -5.46
CA MET A 101 4.35 -15.20 -4.61
C MET A 101 4.49 -16.14 -3.42
N ASP A 102 4.31 -15.60 -2.21
CA ASP A 102 3.89 -16.42 -1.07
C ASP A 102 2.37 -16.61 -1.13
N ALA A 103 1.91 -17.85 -1.23
CA ALA A 103 0.48 -18.18 -1.13
C ALA A 103 -0.07 -17.90 0.28
N GLU A 104 0.81 -17.88 1.28
CA GLU A 104 0.56 -17.58 2.69
C GLU A 104 0.64 -16.07 3.00
N SER A 105 0.71 -15.21 1.98
CA SER A 105 0.59 -13.76 2.18
C SER A 105 -0.83 -13.38 2.63
N ASP A 106 -0.93 -12.78 3.82
CA ASP A 106 -2.18 -12.21 4.33
C ASP A 106 -2.78 -11.20 3.32
N SER A 107 -4.11 -11.19 3.19
CA SER A 107 -4.80 -10.10 2.50
C SER A 107 -4.79 -8.84 3.36
N LEU A 108 -4.55 -7.68 2.75
CA LEU A 108 -4.73 -6.40 3.43
C LEU A 108 -6.22 -6.15 3.67
N ASP A 109 -6.59 -5.93 4.93
CA ASP A 109 -7.96 -5.55 5.33
C ASP A 109 -8.24 -4.05 5.16
N VAL A 110 -7.21 -3.22 5.40
CA VAL A 110 -7.26 -1.76 5.38
C VAL A 110 -5.98 -1.22 4.76
N ILE A 111 -6.08 -0.17 3.95
CA ILE A 111 -4.94 0.62 3.47
C ILE A 111 -5.16 2.08 3.87
N PHE A 112 -4.23 2.64 4.64
CA PHE A 112 -4.20 4.07 4.92
C PHE A 112 -3.54 4.83 3.77
N LEU A 113 -4.21 5.86 3.25
CA LEU A 113 -3.84 6.57 2.02
C LEU A 113 -3.50 8.04 2.28
N PRO A 114 -2.24 8.47 2.07
CA PRO A 114 -1.89 9.88 2.09
C PRO A 114 -2.31 10.61 0.81
N GLY A 115 -2.46 11.91 0.92
CA GLY A 115 -2.80 12.82 -0.17
C GLY A 115 -2.49 14.27 0.20
N ILE A 116 -2.42 15.13 -0.81
CA ILE A 116 -2.33 16.59 -0.67
C ILE A 116 -3.72 17.16 -0.38
N ALA A 117 -4.74 16.68 -1.11
CA ALA A 117 -6.13 17.09 -1.00
C ALA A 117 -7.08 15.92 -1.29
N PHE A 118 -8.31 16.03 -0.78
CA PHE A 118 -9.40 15.08 -0.95
C PHE A 118 -10.70 15.87 -1.18
N ASP A 119 -11.71 15.29 -1.82
CA ASP A 119 -13.02 15.94 -1.99
C ASP A 119 -14.19 15.08 -1.47
N ARG A 120 -15.37 15.68 -1.36
CA ARG A 120 -16.61 15.01 -0.95
C ARG A 120 -17.19 14.05 -2.01
N SER A 121 -16.50 13.83 -3.13
CA SER A 121 -16.75 12.73 -4.07
C SER A 121 -15.79 11.56 -3.84
N MET A 122 -15.00 11.57 -2.76
CA MET A 122 -13.98 10.58 -2.40
C MET A 122 -12.79 10.52 -3.38
N SER A 123 -12.59 11.56 -4.18
CA SER A 123 -11.39 11.73 -5.01
C SER A 123 -10.18 12.06 -4.12
N ARG A 124 -8.96 11.68 -4.54
CA ARG A 124 -7.72 11.90 -3.79
C ARG A 124 -6.60 12.43 -4.70
N LEU A 125 -6.02 13.58 -4.34
CA LEU A 125 -4.87 14.15 -5.01
C LEU A 125 -3.57 13.67 -4.34
N GLY A 126 -2.86 12.73 -4.95
CA GLY A 126 -1.52 12.33 -4.50
C GLY A 126 -0.42 13.31 -4.94
N HIS A 127 0.83 13.05 -4.52
CA HIS A 127 2.04 13.79 -4.93
C HIS A 127 2.46 13.56 -6.41
N GLY A 128 1.51 13.40 -7.34
CA GLY A 128 1.74 13.35 -8.79
C GLY A 128 2.52 12.14 -9.34
N LYS A 129 2.85 11.13 -8.52
CA LYS A 129 3.59 9.92 -8.96
C LYS A 129 2.74 8.66 -9.15
N GLY A 130 1.45 8.69 -8.77
CA GLY A 130 0.49 7.60 -8.97
C GLY A 130 0.87 6.25 -8.34
N TYR A 131 1.72 6.24 -7.30
CA TYR A 131 2.20 4.99 -6.68
C TYR A 131 1.06 4.17 -6.06
N TYR A 132 0.25 4.82 -5.22
CA TYR A 132 -0.90 4.20 -4.56
C TYR A 132 -1.94 3.72 -5.58
N ASP A 133 -2.17 4.47 -6.64
CA ASP A 133 -3.17 4.17 -7.67
C ASP A 133 -2.76 2.93 -8.49
N ARG A 134 -1.47 2.85 -8.89
CA ARG A 134 -0.91 1.62 -9.48
C ARG A 134 -0.91 0.45 -8.50
N PHE A 135 -0.64 0.68 -7.21
CA PHE A 135 -0.65 -0.36 -6.18
C PHE A 135 -2.05 -0.94 -5.99
N ILE A 136 -3.08 -0.09 -5.84
CA ILE A 136 -4.48 -0.48 -5.64
C ILE A 136 -5.00 -1.24 -6.87
N ALA A 137 -4.77 -0.73 -8.08
CA ALA A 137 -5.16 -1.43 -9.31
C ALA A 137 -4.50 -2.82 -9.43
N SER A 138 -3.21 -2.91 -9.09
CA SER A 138 -2.46 -4.17 -9.08
C SER A 138 -2.95 -5.15 -8.00
N TYR A 139 -3.34 -4.64 -6.83
CA TYR A 139 -3.93 -5.45 -5.76
C TYR A 139 -5.31 -5.99 -6.16
N ALA A 140 -6.18 -5.14 -6.73
CA ALA A 140 -7.52 -5.53 -7.16
C ALA A 140 -7.48 -6.65 -8.20
N ALA A 141 -6.67 -6.50 -9.25
CA ALA A 141 -6.49 -7.52 -10.29
C ALA A 141 -5.99 -8.88 -9.75
N LEU A 142 -5.23 -8.88 -8.64
CA LEU A 142 -4.80 -10.09 -7.93
C LEU A 142 -5.84 -10.65 -6.94
N ALA A 143 -6.79 -9.81 -6.50
CA ALA A 143 -7.86 -10.21 -5.58
C ALA A 143 -8.99 -10.93 -6.31
N ASP A 144 -9.42 -10.39 -7.46
CA ASP A 144 -10.51 -10.94 -8.29
C ASP A 144 -10.21 -12.39 -8.73
N GLY A 145 -8.96 -12.65 -9.13
CA GLY A 145 -8.50 -14.00 -9.51
C GLY A 145 -8.30 -14.99 -8.36
N ARG A 146 -8.56 -14.58 -7.11
CA ARG A 146 -8.32 -15.40 -5.89
C ARG A 146 -9.46 -15.36 -4.86
N GLY A 147 -10.53 -14.60 -5.10
CA GLY A 147 -11.61 -14.41 -4.12
C GLY A 147 -11.16 -13.69 -2.84
N ARG A 148 -10.05 -12.94 -2.87
CA ARG A 148 -9.60 -12.14 -1.73
C ARG A 148 -10.52 -10.93 -1.57
N LYS A 149 -10.81 -10.54 -0.32
CA LYS A 149 -11.56 -9.31 -0.03
C LYS A 149 -10.75 -8.09 -0.47
N ARG A 150 -11.43 -7.08 -1.04
CA ARG A 150 -10.83 -5.75 -1.29
C ARG A 150 -10.58 -5.04 0.05
N PRO A 151 -9.39 -4.46 0.29
CA PRO A 151 -9.10 -3.63 1.47
C PRO A 151 -10.00 -2.39 1.50
N LEU A 152 -10.37 -1.97 2.72
CA LEU A 152 -10.96 -0.65 2.94
C LEU A 152 -9.91 0.44 2.69
N LEU A 153 -10.18 1.35 1.77
CA LEU A 153 -9.29 2.45 1.43
C LEU A 153 -9.59 3.67 2.30
N VAL A 154 -8.76 3.93 3.31
CA VAL A 154 -8.99 4.98 4.32
C VAL A 154 -8.01 6.13 4.12
N ALA A 155 -8.50 7.30 3.73
CA ALA A 155 -7.74 8.54 3.75
C ALA A 155 -7.64 9.11 5.17
N LEU A 156 -6.45 9.53 5.57
CA LEU A 156 -6.22 10.36 6.75
C LEU A 156 -5.91 11.78 6.29
N ALA A 157 -6.71 12.76 6.69
CA ALA A 157 -6.66 14.11 6.16
C ALA A 157 -6.76 15.18 7.27
N LEU A 158 -5.93 16.22 7.19
CA LEU A 158 -6.13 17.44 7.97
C LEU A 158 -7.36 18.20 7.46
N ARG A 159 -8.02 19.01 8.30
CA ARG A 159 -9.20 19.83 7.96
C ARG A 159 -9.01 20.63 6.66
N GLN A 160 -7.80 21.16 6.44
CA GLN A 160 -7.43 21.97 5.28
C GLN A 160 -7.27 21.18 3.97
N GLN A 161 -7.21 19.84 4.05
CA GLN A 161 -7.02 18.95 2.91
C GLN A 161 -8.34 18.41 2.36
N LEU A 162 -9.41 18.38 3.17
CA LEU A 162 -10.75 18.10 2.68
C LEU A 162 -11.33 19.37 2.02
N LEU A 163 -11.50 19.31 0.71
CA LEU A 163 -12.10 20.38 -0.08
C LEU A 163 -13.62 20.37 0.10
N GLY A 164 -14.19 21.56 0.37
CA GLY A 164 -15.64 21.75 0.50
C GLY A 164 -16.37 21.68 -0.85
N GLU A 165 -16.42 22.79 -1.58
CA GLU A 165 -17.08 22.89 -2.90
C GLU A 165 -16.12 22.60 -4.08
N ARG A 166 -14.81 22.57 -3.83
CA ARG A 166 -13.81 22.31 -4.89
C ARG A 166 -13.64 20.81 -5.08
N GLN A 167 -13.58 20.37 -6.32
CA GLN A 167 -13.26 18.99 -6.68
C GLN A 167 -11.75 18.80 -6.91
N VAL A 168 -11.26 17.61 -6.61
CA VAL A 168 -9.92 17.17 -7.02
C VAL A 168 -9.98 16.75 -8.50
N PRO A 169 -9.02 17.15 -9.35
CA PRO A 169 -8.90 16.61 -10.70
C PRO A 169 -8.73 15.08 -10.65
N PHE A 170 -9.57 14.35 -11.37
CA PHE A 170 -9.67 12.89 -11.30
C PHE A 170 -9.67 12.30 -12.72
N GLY A 171 -8.70 11.42 -13.00
CA GLY A 171 -8.53 10.73 -14.28
C GLY A 171 -8.97 9.26 -14.26
N GLU A 172 -8.86 8.61 -15.42
CA GLU A 172 -9.28 7.22 -15.65
C GLU A 172 -8.53 6.18 -14.79
N HIS A 173 -7.35 6.52 -14.28
CA HIS A 173 -6.49 5.61 -13.51
C HIS A 173 -6.43 5.95 -12.01
N ASP A 174 -7.11 7.01 -11.56
CA ASP A 174 -7.08 7.43 -10.16
C ASP A 174 -8.03 6.58 -9.31
N CYS A 175 -7.60 6.21 -8.11
CA CYS A 175 -8.40 5.39 -7.20
C CYS A 175 -9.15 6.26 -6.20
N ARG A 176 -10.49 6.16 -6.16
CA ARG A 176 -11.30 6.72 -5.08
C ARG A 176 -11.01 6.00 -3.77
N VAL A 177 -11.13 6.72 -2.66
CA VAL A 177 -11.07 6.14 -1.30
C VAL A 177 -12.47 5.75 -0.83
N ASP A 178 -12.58 4.88 0.16
CA ASP A 178 -13.87 4.43 0.71
C ASP A 178 -14.31 5.26 1.92
N VAL A 179 -13.33 5.77 2.68
CA VAL A 179 -13.53 6.63 3.87
C VAL A 179 -12.47 7.73 3.89
N ILE A 180 -12.83 8.94 4.30
CA ILE A 180 -11.92 10.04 4.66
C ILE A 180 -12.14 10.36 6.14
N VAL A 181 -11.10 10.25 6.95
CA VAL A 181 -11.10 10.64 8.37
C VAL A 181 -10.41 12.00 8.51
N THR A 182 -11.11 12.95 9.14
CA THR A 182 -10.57 14.26 9.53
C THR A 182 -10.70 14.47 11.05
N PRO A 183 -10.11 15.53 11.63
CA PRO A 183 -10.32 15.88 13.04
C PRO A 183 -11.76 16.26 13.42
N ASP A 184 -12.63 16.51 12.43
CA ASP A 184 -13.96 17.10 12.62
C ASP A 184 -15.12 16.20 12.14
N GLU A 185 -14.91 15.48 11.05
CA GLU A 185 -15.89 14.58 10.43
C GLU A 185 -15.22 13.33 9.82
N VAL A 186 -16.00 12.25 9.73
CA VAL A 186 -15.69 11.07 8.92
C VAL A 186 -16.65 11.07 7.72
N VAL A 187 -16.09 11.08 6.52
CA VAL A 187 -16.85 11.05 5.26
C VAL A 187 -16.70 9.66 4.63
N GLY A 188 -17.80 9.06 4.18
CA GLY A 188 -17.80 7.73 3.57
C GLY A 188 -19.21 7.23 3.30
N ASP A 189 -19.34 6.03 2.75
CA ASP A 189 -20.64 5.37 2.64
C ASP A 189 -21.13 4.93 4.03
N ASP A 190 -22.41 5.14 4.29
CA ASP A 190 -23.11 4.89 5.55
C ASP A 190 -23.01 3.40 6.00
N SER A 191 -22.76 2.49 5.05
CA SER A 191 -22.51 1.06 5.29
C SER A 191 -21.16 0.74 5.94
N PHE A 192 -20.16 1.63 5.86
CA PHE A 192 -18.87 1.47 6.55
C PHE A 192 -18.84 2.12 7.94
N LEU A 193 -19.86 2.90 8.32
CA LEU A 193 -19.86 3.73 9.52
C LEU A 193 -20.72 3.16 10.67
N LYS A 194 -21.28 1.95 10.50
CA LYS A 194 -22.32 1.36 11.38
C LYS A 194 -22.07 -0.11 11.76
N SER A 195 -20.81 -0.55 11.70
CA SER A 195 -20.35 -1.90 12.08
C SER A 195 -19.89 -1.97 13.54
#